data_AF-A0AAU9ITR4-F1
#
_entry.id   AF-A0AAU9ITR4-F1
#
_cell.length_a   1.000
_cell.length_b   1.000
_cell.length_c   1.000
_cell.angle_alpha   90.00
_cell.angle_beta   90.00
_cell.angle_gamma   90.00
#
_symmetry.space_group_name_H-M   'P 1'
#
loop_
_entity.id
_entity.type
_entity.pdbx_description
1 polymer ?
#
loop_
_entity_poly.entity_id
_entity_poly.type
_entity_poly.pdbx_seq_one_letter_code
_entity_poly.pdbx_strand_id
1 'polypeptide(L)'
;MKSLNSNHHRQFRLFMGLYTFAFFLIGIHAVSYRYLQWLTHWGVTLTLSFFFLKLANKHRQADLVYQIVLPIEATLTFTYWSFVFPSYTLEQRPPLIYNISVHILQFLFLMFDFSYNKIQFHRKNMIFPIVLMMLYGLLNFIVTMIDEPIYPTLTFTDIKSLLFMIFACVMLVCAFELCILISRSKAKSEIKEKADKL
;
A
#
# COMPACT_ATOMS: atom_id res chain seq x y z
N MET A 1 3.13 8.45 -27.13
CA MET A 1 2.60 7.08 -26.83
C MET A 1 1.13 6.95 -27.23
N LYS A 2 0.75 5.97 -28.09
CA LYS A 2 -0.68 5.60 -28.26
C LYS A 2 -1.17 5.10 -26.90
N SER A 3 -2.24 5.68 -26.34
CA SER A 3 -2.84 5.11 -25.13
C SER A 3 -3.16 3.65 -25.44
N LEU A 4 -2.59 2.71 -24.68
CA LEU A 4 -3.13 1.35 -24.63
C LEU A 4 -4.66 1.48 -24.61
N ASN A 5 -5.31 0.81 -25.56
CA ASN A 5 -6.75 0.94 -25.79
C ASN A 5 -7.46 0.92 -24.42
N SER A 6 -8.19 2.00 -24.10
CA SER A 6 -8.72 2.31 -22.77
C SER A 6 -9.47 1.12 -22.13
N ASN A 7 -10.01 0.23 -22.97
CA ASN A 7 -10.64 -1.01 -22.59
C ASN A 7 -9.68 -2.02 -21.91
N HIS A 8 -8.45 -2.20 -22.39
CA HIS A 8 -7.49 -3.13 -21.80
C HIS A 8 -7.06 -2.69 -20.41
N HIS A 9 -6.81 -1.39 -20.21
CA HIS A 9 -6.48 -0.86 -18.88
C HIS A 9 -7.65 -1.01 -17.92
N ARG A 10 -8.89 -0.75 -18.39
CA ARG A 10 -10.08 -0.96 -17.58
C ARG A 10 -10.26 -2.43 -17.18
N GLN A 11 -10.07 -3.37 -18.12
CA GLN A 11 -10.13 -4.81 -17.85
C GLN A 11 -9.04 -5.23 -16.85
N PHE A 12 -7.82 -4.71 -16.99
CA PHE A 12 -6.73 -4.97 -16.06
C PHE A 12 -7.06 -4.49 -14.64
N ARG A 13 -7.59 -3.27 -14.49
CA ARG A 13 -8.06 -2.77 -13.18
C ARG A 13 -9.23 -3.56 -12.62
N LEU A 14 -10.14 -4.03 -13.47
CA LEU A 14 -11.23 -4.90 -13.03
C LEU A 14 -10.68 -6.22 -12.48
N PHE A 15 -9.74 -6.85 -13.19
CA PHE A 15 -9.07 -8.06 -12.74
C PHE A 15 -8.37 -7.84 -11.39
N MET A 16 -7.52 -6.81 -11.27
CA MET A 16 -6.82 -6.50 -10.01
C MET A 16 -7.81 -6.18 -8.88
N GLY A 17 -8.85 -5.41 -9.16
CA GLY A 17 -9.89 -5.08 -8.17
C GLY A 17 -10.64 -6.31 -7.68
N LEU A 18 -11.03 -7.24 -8.57
CA LEU A 18 -11.66 -8.51 -8.21
C LEU A 18 -10.72 -9.41 -7.42
N TYR A 19 -9.43 -9.45 -7.80
CA TYR A 19 -8.41 -10.19 -7.05
C TYR A 19 -8.26 -9.66 -5.62
N THR A 20 -8.07 -8.34 -5.46
CA THR A 20 -7.97 -7.71 -4.14
C THR A 20 -9.26 -7.91 -3.34
N PHE A 21 -10.43 -7.86 -3.99
CA PHE A 21 -11.71 -8.13 -3.34
C PHE A 21 -11.81 -9.56 -2.79
N ALA A 22 -11.36 -10.56 -3.55
CA ALA A 22 -11.34 -11.95 -3.08
C ALA A 22 -10.46 -12.11 -1.82
N PHE A 23 -9.26 -11.52 -1.82
CA PHE A 23 -8.36 -11.58 -0.65
C PHE A 23 -8.86 -10.75 0.54
N PHE A 24 -9.58 -9.66 0.29
CA PHE A 24 -10.31 -8.91 1.31
C PHE A 24 -11.37 -9.79 1.99
N LEU A 25 -12.20 -10.50 1.21
CA LEU A 25 -13.20 -11.42 1.75
C LEU A 25 -12.58 -12.59 2.51
N ILE A 26 -11.51 -13.19 1.98
CA ILE A 26 -10.77 -14.27 2.66
C ILE A 26 -10.23 -13.76 4.01
N GLY A 27 -9.64 -12.56 4.03
CA GLY A 27 -9.10 -12.00 5.26
C GLY A 27 -10.18 -11.67 6.30
N ILE A 28 -11.32 -11.09 5.89
CA ILE A 28 -12.46 -10.88 6.79
C ILE A 28 -12.94 -12.20 7.36
N HIS A 29 -13.07 -13.24 6.53
CA HIS A 29 -13.52 -14.54 6.98
C HIS A 29 -12.53 -15.21 7.94
N ALA A 30 -11.23 -15.13 7.64
CA ALA A 30 -10.18 -15.79 8.42
C ALA A 30 -9.88 -15.11 9.77
N VAL A 31 -9.92 -13.76 9.81
CA VAL A 31 -9.49 -12.98 10.98
C VAL A 31 -10.67 -12.32 11.72
N SER A 32 -11.87 -12.39 11.14
CA SER A 32 -13.13 -11.92 11.73
C SER A 32 -13.04 -10.47 12.25
N TYR A 33 -13.53 -10.20 13.46
CA TYR A 33 -13.54 -8.88 14.09
C TYR A 33 -12.14 -8.25 14.28
N ARG A 34 -11.08 -9.05 14.24
CA ARG A 34 -9.68 -8.58 14.34
C ARG A 34 -9.10 -8.16 12.97
N TYR A 35 -9.87 -8.21 11.88
CA TYR A 35 -9.38 -7.87 10.53
C TYR A 35 -8.69 -6.50 10.48
N LEU A 36 -9.28 -5.47 11.08
CA LEU A 36 -8.68 -4.12 11.08
C LEU A 36 -7.57 -3.92 12.13
N GLN A 37 -7.16 -4.96 12.87
CA GLN A 37 -5.98 -4.86 13.74
C GLN A 37 -4.67 -4.95 12.94
N TRP A 38 -4.68 -5.55 11.75
CA TRP A 38 -3.49 -5.73 10.93
C TRP A 38 -3.36 -4.64 9.85
N LEU A 39 -2.23 -3.94 9.79
CA LEU A 39 -2.02 -2.87 8.78
C LEU A 39 -2.10 -3.41 7.35
N THR A 40 -1.70 -4.66 7.13
CA THR A 40 -1.85 -5.38 5.86
C THR A 40 -3.29 -5.32 5.35
N HIS A 41 -4.28 -5.48 6.23
CA HIS A 41 -5.69 -5.45 5.87
C HIS A 41 -6.21 -4.04 5.58
N TRP A 42 -5.60 -3.00 6.17
CA TRP A 42 -5.84 -1.61 5.77
C TRP A 42 -5.30 -1.36 4.36
N GLY A 43 -4.09 -1.86 4.05
CA GLY A 43 -3.49 -1.81 2.73
C GLY A 43 -4.38 -2.43 1.65
N VAL A 44 -4.83 -3.67 1.87
CA VAL A 44 -5.80 -4.37 0.99
C VAL A 44 -7.09 -3.56 0.81
N THR A 45 -7.65 -3.00 1.89
CA THR A 45 -8.89 -2.21 1.85
C THR A 45 -8.73 -0.92 1.04
N LEU A 46 -7.60 -0.23 1.19
CA LEU A 46 -7.29 0.99 0.44
C LEU A 46 -7.01 0.68 -1.04
N THR A 47 -6.32 -0.43 -1.32
CA THR A 47 -6.04 -0.89 -2.70
C THR A 47 -7.35 -1.24 -3.41
N LEU A 48 -8.26 -1.92 -2.73
CA LEU A 48 -9.61 -2.20 -3.23
C LEU A 48 -10.39 -0.91 -3.49
N SER A 49 -10.38 0.02 -2.53
CA SER A 49 -11.04 1.32 -2.65
C SER A 49 -10.52 2.10 -3.85
N PHE A 50 -9.20 2.09 -4.06
CA PHE A 50 -8.57 2.69 -5.23
C PHE A 50 -9.12 2.13 -6.56
N PHE A 51 -9.13 0.81 -6.71
CA PHE A 51 -9.60 0.18 -7.94
C PHE A 51 -11.08 0.45 -8.20
N PHE A 52 -11.93 0.38 -7.17
CA PHE A 52 -13.35 0.74 -7.32
C PHE A 52 -13.54 2.20 -7.71
N LEU A 53 -12.83 3.14 -7.08
CA LEU A 53 -12.92 4.56 -7.46
C LEU A 53 -12.46 4.80 -8.90
N LYS A 54 -11.41 4.11 -9.37
CA LYS A 54 -11.00 4.17 -10.79
C LYS A 54 -12.05 3.59 -11.72
N LEU A 55 -12.66 2.45 -11.40
CA LEU A 55 -13.71 1.82 -12.22
C LEU A 55 -15.00 2.66 -12.25
N ALA A 56 -15.30 3.39 -11.18
CA ALA A 56 -16.40 4.33 -11.07
C ALA A 56 -16.10 5.73 -11.66
N ASN A 57 -14.96 5.90 -12.36
CA ASN A 57 -14.51 7.16 -12.95
C ASN A 57 -14.37 8.32 -11.94
N LYS A 58 -14.12 8.02 -10.66
CA LYS A 58 -13.87 9.02 -9.60
C LYS A 58 -12.39 9.35 -9.51
N HIS A 59 -11.84 9.92 -10.59
CA HIS A 59 -10.38 10.07 -10.78
C HIS A 59 -9.69 10.84 -9.65
N ARG A 60 -10.25 11.96 -9.19
CA ARG A 60 -9.64 12.80 -8.14
C ARG A 60 -9.54 12.06 -6.81
N GLN A 61 -10.60 11.38 -6.40
CA GLN A 61 -10.63 10.59 -5.18
C GLN A 61 -9.69 9.39 -5.29
N ALA A 62 -9.71 8.70 -6.44
CA ALA A 62 -8.81 7.59 -6.71
C ALA A 62 -7.34 8.02 -6.63
N ASP A 63 -6.97 9.16 -7.21
CA ASP A 63 -5.59 9.67 -7.18
C ASP A 63 -5.14 10.06 -5.77
N LEU A 64 -6.06 10.54 -4.93
CA LEU A 64 -5.77 10.81 -3.52
C LEU A 64 -5.55 9.51 -2.75
N VAL A 65 -6.45 8.53 -2.87
CA VAL A 65 -6.30 7.20 -2.24
C VAL A 65 -5.02 6.53 -2.73
N TYR A 66 -4.70 6.67 -4.01
CA TYR A 66 -3.47 6.13 -4.59
C TYR A 66 -2.20 6.69 -3.96
N GLN A 67 -2.18 8.01 -3.73
CA GLN A 67 -1.06 8.68 -3.05
C GLN A 67 -0.89 8.24 -1.60
N ILE A 68 -1.93 7.69 -0.98
CA ILE A 68 -1.88 7.10 0.37
C ILE A 68 -1.40 5.66 0.30
N VAL A 69 -2.05 4.84 -0.54
CA VAL A 69 -1.89 3.38 -0.49
C VAL A 69 -0.58 2.89 -1.09
N LEU A 70 -0.10 3.45 -2.20
CA LEU A 70 1.15 3.01 -2.81
C LEU A 70 2.36 3.08 -1.86
N PRO A 71 2.64 4.21 -1.18
CA PRO A 71 3.76 4.26 -0.24
C PRO A 71 3.54 3.38 0.99
N ILE A 72 2.29 3.21 1.46
CA ILE A 72 1.99 2.29 2.56
C ILE A 72 2.27 0.84 2.16
N GLU A 73 1.81 0.40 0.99
CA GLU A 73 2.04 -0.96 0.48
C GLU A 73 3.52 -1.24 0.22
N ALA A 74 4.28 -0.24 -0.25
CA ALA A 74 5.73 -0.34 -0.34
C ALA A 74 6.34 -0.58 1.04
N THR A 75 6.04 0.29 2.01
CA THR A 75 6.55 0.15 3.39
C THR A 75 6.15 -1.19 3.99
N LEU A 76 4.88 -1.57 3.91
CA LEU A 76 4.35 -2.84 4.38
C LEU A 76 5.08 -4.04 3.79
N THR A 77 5.24 -4.05 2.47
CA THR A 77 5.91 -5.16 1.78
C THR A 77 7.35 -5.30 2.27
N PHE A 78 8.11 -4.20 2.30
CA PHE A 78 9.51 -4.26 2.71
C PHE A 78 9.68 -4.56 4.20
N THR A 79 8.90 -3.93 5.08
CA THR A 79 9.02 -4.18 6.52
C THR A 79 8.54 -5.57 6.90
N TYR A 80 7.45 -6.06 6.28
CA TYR A 80 6.94 -7.40 6.53
C TYR A 80 7.99 -8.46 6.15
N TRP A 81 8.48 -8.45 4.91
CA TRP A 81 9.40 -9.49 4.46
C TRP A 81 10.80 -9.42 5.08
N SER A 82 11.24 -8.22 5.48
CA SER A 82 12.59 -8.04 6.05
C SER A 82 12.66 -8.27 7.55
N PHE A 83 11.56 -8.05 8.29
CA PHE A 83 11.58 -8.08 9.76
C PHE A 83 10.47 -8.93 10.37
N VAL A 84 9.23 -8.78 9.91
CA VAL A 84 8.07 -9.45 10.53
C VAL A 84 8.02 -10.93 10.15
N PHE A 85 8.09 -11.26 8.85
CA PHE A 85 8.06 -12.64 8.37
C PHE A 85 9.19 -13.50 8.95
N PRO A 86 10.46 -13.03 8.99
CA PRO A 86 11.54 -13.78 9.61
C PRO A 86 11.41 -13.96 11.12
N SER A 87 10.65 -13.10 11.82
CA SER A 87 10.43 -13.22 13.27
C SER A 87 9.46 -14.33 13.67
N TYR A 88 8.66 -14.86 12.73
CA TYR A 88 7.76 -15.97 13.03
C TYR A 88 8.53 -17.29 13.14
N THR A 89 8.23 -18.03 14.21
CA THR A 89 8.61 -19.44 14.33
C THR A 89 7.92 -20.27 13.26
N LEU A 90 8.46 -21.47 12.95
CA LEU A 90 7.88 -22.34 11.91
C LEU A 90 6.40 -22.67 12.17
N GLU A 91 6.01 -22.83 13.43
CA GLU A 91 4.65 -23.16 13.86
C GLU A 91 3.69 -21.97 13.77
N GLN A 92 4.21 -20.75 13.95
CA GLN A 92 3.43 -19.50 13.89
C GLN A 92 3.37 -18.88 12.49
N ARG A 93 4.10 -19.44 11.52
CA ARG A 93 4.20 -18.84 10.18
C ARG A 93 2.84 -18.83 9.50
N PRO A 94 2.36 -17.66 9.08
CA PRO A 94 1.10 -17.58 8.37
C PRO A 94 1.27 -18.18 6.95
N PRO A 95 0.18 -18.61 6.29
CA PRO A 95 0.26 -19.24 4.97
C PRO A 95 1.01 -18.38 3.96
N LEU A 96 2.08 -18.93 3.37
CA LEU A 96 3.01 -18.17 2.52
C LEU A 96 2.29 -17.54 1.31
N ILE A 97 1.44 -18.31 0.62
CA ILE A 97 0.70 -17.87 -0.57
C ILE A 97 -0.21 -16.68 -0.24
N TYR A 98 -0.90 -16.74 0.91
CA TYR A 98 -1.75 -15.65 1.35
C TYR A 98 -0.92 -14.37 1.55
N ASN A 99 0.21 -14.47 2.26
CA ASN A 99 1.05 -13.30 2.57
C ASN A 99 1.76 -12.72 1.36
N ILE A 100 2.18 -13.55 0.40
CA ILE A 100 2.64 -13.07 -0.92
C ILE A 100 1.53 -12.26 -1.60
N SER A 101 0.28 -12.74 -1.51
CA SER A 101 -0.86 -12.11 -2.18
C SER A 101 -1.30 -10.79 -1.57
N VAL A 102 -1.25 -10.67 -0.24
CA VAL A 102 -1.70 -9.45 0.46
C VAL A 102 -0.59 -8.42 0.68
N HIS A 103 0.68 -8.75 0.40
CA HIS A 103 1.80 -7.79 0.44
C HIS A 103 2.38 -7.58 -0.97
N ILE A 104 3.12 -8.56 -1.50
CA ILE A 104 3.87 -8.42 -2.75
C ILE A 104 2.94 -8.14 -3.92
N LEU A 105 1.88 -8.93 -4.10
CA LEU A 105 1.00 -8.74 -5.26
C LEU A 105 0.20 -7.44 -5.18
N GLN A 106 -0.22 -6.98 -4.00
CA GLN A 106 -0.89 -5.67 -3.87
C GLN A 106 0.06 -4.54 -4.27
N PHE A 107 1.29 -4.55 -3.76
CA PHE A 107 2.30 -3.57 -4.14
C PHE A 107 2.62 -3.61 -5.64
N LEU A 108 2.79 -4.80 -6.22
CA LEU A 108 3.06 -4.95 -7.65
C LEU A 108 1.88 -4.46 -8.51
N PHE A 109 0.64 -4.75 -8.13
CA PHE A 109 -0.55 -4.26 -8.85
C PHE A 109 -0.61 -2.74 -8.88
N LEU A 110 -0.35 -2.09 -7.75
CA LEU A 110 -0.23 -0.64 -7.71
C LEU A 110 0.94 -0.18 -8.59
N MET A 111 2.14 -0.74 -8.46
CA MET A 111 3.29 -0.36 -9.29
C MET A 111 3.03 -0.50 -10.80
N PHE A 112 2.37 -1.58 -11.23
CA PHE A 112 1.96 -1.75 -12.62
C PHE A 112 0.98 -0.65 -13.03
N ASP A 113 -0.07 -0.39 -12.24
CA ASP A 113 -1.01 0.70 -12.56
C ASP A 113 -0.33 2.09 -12.53
N PHE A 114 0.65 2.32 -11.65
CA PHE A 114 1.48 3.53 -11.63
C PHE A 114 2.24 3.73 -12.93
N SER A 115 2.75 2.63 -13.51
CA SER A 115 3.56 2.67 -14.73
C SER A 115 2.73 3.23 -15.90
N TYR A 116 1.46 2.85 -15.99
CA TYR A 116 0.52 3.24 -17.04
C TYR A 116 -0.26 4.53 -16.73
N ASN A 117 -0.49 4.85 -15.46
CA ASN A 117 -1.24 6.04 -15.08
C ASN A 117 -0.37 7.28 -14.91
N LYS A 118 -1.02 8.42 -15.14
CA LYS A 118 -0.44 9.75 -14.97
C LYS A 118 -0.77 10.34 -13.59
N ILE A 119 -0.68 9.52 -12.53
CA ILE A 119 -0.94 10.00 -11.18
C ILE A 119 0.22 10.89 -10.75
N GLN A 120 -0.07 12.15 -10.46
CA GLN A 120 0.90 13.11 -9.97
C GLN A 120 0.90 13.08 -8.45
N PHE A 121 2.07 12.81 -7.87
CA PHE A 121 2.25 12.88 -6.43
C PHE A 121 2.53 14.32 -6.02
N HIS A 122 1.79 14.82 -5.04
CA HIS A 122 2.00 16.14 -4.47
C HIS A 122 2.49 16.03 -3.03
N ARG A 123 3.57 16.74 -2.69
CA ARG A 123 4.14 16.76 -1.32
C ARG A 123 3.11 17.09 -0.23
N LYS A 124 2.17 18.00 -0.52
CA LYS A 124 1.07 18.35 0.41
C LYS A 124 0.20 17.15 0.81
N ASN A 125 0.12 16.12 -0.02
CA ASN A 125 -0.67 14.92 0.25
C ASN A 125 0.11 13.87 1.06
N MET A 126 1.41 14.07 1.31
CA MET A 126 2.23 13.16 2.14
C MET A 126 1.74 13.08 3.58
N ILE A 127 1.06 14.13 4.07
CA ILE A 127 0.47 14.14 5.40
C ILE A 127 -0.53 12.99 5.60
N PHE A 128 -1.27 12.60 4.55
CA PHE A 128 -2.30 11.57 4.65
C PHE A 128 -1.75 10.18 5.02
N PRO A 129 -0.78 9.59 4.30
CA PRO A 129 -0.21 8.32 4.69
C PRO A 129 0.55 8.39 6.03
N ILE A 130 1.18 9.53 6.37
CA ILE A 130 1.83 9.71 7.68
C ILE A 130 0.80 9.64 8.81
N VAL A 131 -0.27 10.44 8.72
CA VAL A 131 -1.34 10.44 9.74
C VAL A 131 -1.95 9.04 9.85
N LEU A 132 -2.20 8.37 8.73
CA LEU A 132 -2.74 7.00 8.74
C LEU A 132 -1.79 6.01 9.43
N MET A 133 -0.49 6.07 9.14
CA MET A 133 0.52 5.22 9.79
C MET A 133 0.61 5.50 11.30
N MET A 134 0.53 6.76 11.72
CA MET A 134 0.55 7.14 13.13
C MET A 134 -0.72 6.69 13.87
N LEU A 135 -1.90 6.85 13.26
CA LEU A 135 -3.16 6.36 13.81
C LEU A 135 -3.14 4.83 13.94
N TYR A 136 -2.59 4.14 12.95
CA TYR A 136 -2.42 2.69 13.03
C TYR A 136 -1.41 2.30 14.12
N GLY A 137 -0.27 2.98 14.22
CA GLY A 137 0.72 2.73 15.28
C GLY A 137 0.12 2.90 16.67
N LEU A 138 -0.72 3.93 16.87
CA LEU A 138 -1.48 4.13 18.10
C LEU A 138 -2.50 3.01 18.36
N LEU A 139 -3.26 2.59 17.35
CA LEU A 139 -4.18 1.45 17.46
C LEU A 139 -3.41 0.18 17.87
N ASN A 140 -2.28 -0.09 17.21
CA ASN A 140 -1.45 -1.25 17.47
C ASN A 140 -0.88 -1.23 18.90
N PHE A 141 -0.42 -0.06 19.35
CA PHE A 141 0.01 0.14 20.73
C PHE A 141 -1.10 -0.15 21.74
N ILE A 142 -2.30 0.41 21.53
CA ILE A 142 -3.44 0.20 22.43
C ILE A 142 -3.83 -1.27 22.49
N VAL A 143 -3.93 -1.95 21.35
CA VAL A 143 -4.28 -3.38 21.29
C VAL A 143 -3.22 -4.23 21.99
N THR A 144 -1.94 -3.99 21.70
CA THR A 144 -0.84 -4.74 22.32
C THR A 144 -0.76 -4.55 23.84
N MET A 145 -1.15 -3.38 24.36
CA MET A 145 -1.16 -3.11 25.81
C MET A 145 -2.35 -3.75 26.55
N ILE A 146 -3.44 -4.09 25.85
CA ILE A 146 -4.67 -4.62 26.44
C ILE A 146 -4.80 -6.13 26.23
N ASP A 147 -4.32 -6.64 25.09
CA ASP A 147 -4.48 -8.02 24.66
C ASP A 147 -3.10 -8.64 24.42
N GLU A 148 -2.80 -9.06 23.19
CA GLU A 148 -1.53 -9.64 22.79
C GLU A 148 -0.89 -8.81 21.65
N PRO A 149 0.45 -8.88 21.48
CA PRO A 149 1.12 -8.22 20.36
C PRO A 149 0.55 -8.70 19.02
N ILE A 150 0.05 -7.76 18.22
CA ILE A 150 -0.41 -8.06 16.85
C ILE A 150 0.77 -8.58 16.01
N TYR A 151 1.96 -7.99 16.18
CA TYR A 151 3.18 -8.44 15.52
C TYR A 151 4.20 -8.90 16.56
N PRO A 152 4.90 -10.03 16.33
CA PRO A 152 5.93 -10.50 17.26
C PRO A 152 7.04 -9.46 17.52
N THR A 153 7.32 -8.59 16.54
CA THR A 153 8.36 -7.56 16.62
C THR A 153 7.91 -6.27 17.31
N LEU A 154 6.61 -6.10 17.60
CA LEU A 154 6.04 -4.87 18.14
C LEU A 154 5.37 -5.14 19.48
N THR A 155 6.20 -5.39 20.50
CA THR A 155 5.74 -5.59 21.88
C THR A 155 5.56 -4.27 22.63
N PHE A 156 6.18 -3.18 22.16
CA PHE A 156 6.23 -1.86 22.83
C PHE A 156 6.84 -1.87 24.24
N THR A 157 7.47 -2.97 24.64
CA THR A 157 8.19 -3.10 25.91
C THR A 157 9.67 -2.79 25.78
N ASP A 158 10.19 -2.72 24.55
CA ASP A 158 11.59 -2.47 24.25
C ASP A 158 11.79 -1.33 23.23
N ILE A 159 13.04 -0.87 23.15
CA ILE A 159 13.43 0.17 22.19
C ILE A 159 13.39 -0.33 20.74
N LYS A 160 13.41 -1.65 20.50
CA LYS A 160 13.38 -2.21 19.14
C LYS A 160 12.04 -1.92 18.48
N SER A 161 10.94 -2.01 19.23
CA SER A 161 9.61 -1.64 18.76
C SER A 161 9.56 -0.19 18.28
N LEU A 162 10.15 0.74 19.06
CA LEU A 162 10.25 2.16 18.68
C LEU A 162 11.11 2.38 17.44
N LEU A 163 12.29 1.74 17.38
CA LEU A 163 13.18 1.83 16.21
C LEU A 163 12.52 1.30 14.95
N PHE A 164 11.73 0.22 15.06
CA PHE A 164 10.96 -0.33 13.95
C PHE A 164 9.91 0.67 13.43
N MET A 165 9.16 1.32 14.33
CA MET A 165 8.19 2.34 13.91
C MET A 165 8.87 3.53 13.22
N ILE A 166 9.99 4.02 13.76
CA ILE A 166 10.77 5.10 13.13
C ILE A 166 11.23 4.67 11.74
N PHE A 167 11.78 3.46 11.62
CA PHE A 167 12.19 2.90 10.33
C PHE A 167 11.03 2.82 9.33
N ALA A 168 9.86 2.33 9.75
CA ALA A 168 8.68 2.24 8.90
C ALA A 168 8.21 3.64 8.43
N CYS A 169 8.24 4.65 9.32
CA CYS A 169 7.93 6.04 8.95
C CYS A 169 8.95 6.63 7.96
N VAL A 170 10.25 6.36 8.16
CA VAL A 170 11.30 6.79 7.20
C VAL A 170 11.08 6.13 5.84
N MET A 171 10.85 4.81 5.81
CA MET A 171 10.53 4.07 4.59
C MET A 171 9.30 4.64 3.87
N LEU A 172 8.26 5.01 4.60
CA LEU A 172 7.05 5.61 4.05
C LEU A 172 7.35 6.96 3.37
N VAL A 173 8.12 7.83 4.03
CA VAL A 173 8.53 9.12 3.47
C VAL A 173 9.40 8.93 2.22
N CYS A 174 10.38 8.02 2.29
CA CYS A 174 11.24 7.69 1.16
C CYS A 174 10.43 7.15 -0.04
N ALA A 175 9.48 6.24 0.20
CA ALA A 175 8.61 5.69 -0.84
C ALA A 175 7.74 6.79 -1.48
N PHE A 176 7.19 7.70 -0.68
CA PHE A 176 6.39 8.83 -1.19
C PHE A 176 7.23 9.79 -2.02
N GLU A 177 8.43 10.17 -1.55
CA GLU A 177 9.35 11.05 -2.30
C GLU A 177 9.83 10.41 -3.60
N LEU A 178 10.09 9.10 -3.61
CA LEU A 178 10.40 8.37 -4.84
C LEU A 178 9.26 8.48 -5.86
N CYS A 179 8.00 8.36 -5.42
CA CYS A 179 6.83 8.54 -6.31
C CYS A 179 6.73 9.98 -6.86
N ILE A 180 7.11 11.00 -6.07
CA ILE A 180 7.20 12.39 -6.55
C ILE A 180 8.28 12.50 -7.65
N LEU A 181 9.46 11.94 -7.43
CA LEU A 181 10.56 12.00 -8.41
C LEU A 181 10.16 11.32 -9.72
N ILE A 182 9.57 10.12 -9.65
CA ILE A 182 9.11 9.38 -10.82
C ILE A 182 8.01 10.16 -11.56
N SER A 183 6.99 10.66 -10.85
CA SER A 183 5.89 11.39 -11.49
C SER A 183 6.35 12.69 -12.16
N ARG A 184 7.32 13.41 -11.57
CA ARG A 184 7.97 14.59 -12.18
C ARG A 184 8.77 14.24 -13.44
N SER A 185 9.52 13.13 -13.40
CA SER A 185 10.28 12.66 -14.55
C SER A 185 9.36 12.34 -15.74
N LYS A 186 8.25 11.63 -15.49
CA LYS A 186 7.22 11.35 -16.50
C LYS A 186 6.67 12.65 -17.10
N ALA A 187 6.27 13.61 -16.27
CA ALA A 187 5.73 14.89 -16.74
C ALA A 187 6.72 15.66 -17.64
N LYS A 188 8.01 15.71 -17.27
CA LYS A 188 9.06 16.34 -18.09
C LYS A 188 9.22 15.67 -19.45
N SER A 189 9.22 14.32 -19.49
CA SER A 189 9.36 13.56 -20.73
C SER A 189 8.20 13.83 -21.71
N GLU A 190 6.98 13.99 -21.21
CA GLU A 190 5.80 14.31 -22.04
C GLU A 190 5.84 15.73 -22.62
N ILE A 191 6.34 16.70 -21.84
CA ILE A 191 6.50 18.08 -22.32
C ILE A 191 7.52 18.11 -23.46
N LYS A 192 8.65 17.41 -23.30
CA LYS A 192 9.67 17.30 -24.35
C LYS A 192 9.12 16.64 -25.62
N GLU A 193 8.43 15.49 -25.50
CA GLU A 193 7.81 14.80 -26.65
C GLU A 193 6.82 15.69 -27.41
N LYS A 194 6.10 16.58 -26.72
CA LYS A 194 5.19 17.53 -27.35
C LYS A 194 5.92 18.68 -28.05
N ALA A 195 6.99 19.19 -27.47
CA ALA A 195 7.80 20.25 -28.05
C ALA A 195 8.50 19.78 -29.33
N ASP A 196 9.02 18.55 -29.36
CA ASP A 196 9.71 17.97 -30.52
C ASP A 196 8.78 17.69 -31.72
N LYS A 197 7.47 17.83 -31.57
CA LYS A 197 6.45 17.61 -32.63
C LYS A 197 5.88 18.91 -33.22
N LEU A 198 6.25 20.07 -32.68
CA LEU A 198 5.85 21.39 -33.15
C LEU A 198 6.92 21.95 -34.09
#